data_AF-A0A1F4W2F5-F1
#
_entry.id   AF-A0A1F4W2F5-F1
#
_cell.length_a   1.000
_cell.length_b   1.000
_cell.length_c   1.000
_cell.angle_alpha   90.00
_cell.angle_beta   90.00
_cell.angle_gamma   90.00
#
_symmetry.space_group_name_H-M   'P 1'
#
loop_
_entity.id
_entity.type
_entity.pdbx_description
1 polymer ?
#
loop_
_entity_poly.entity_id
_entity_poly.type
_entity_poly.pdbx_seq_one_letter_code
_entity_poly.pdbx_strand_id
1 'polypeptide(L)'
;MVSKKTLKGNSIVLADNLSYHGIVMIPATSKIKSVILLSSLIVIIGMVAASNFVEQRSVDNSKIPQKLEESRGFQRWITNIKNKGFEDIKADEFTLKEENEIYNTKWIKIYSADDPVEKENYERTFSELEETKFLVLSPSKRLLIDIRSTERAGYLQNEARVYGQLDDKIIDSRILDCSLRANCVFDRAWFLENDLFAITEFSRDIDKKDETAVECTKDQECSYTFKVHLIDMKHNKRWTYESPEFNAISNLLVPEL
;
A
#
# COMPACT_ATOMS: atom_id res chain seq x y z
N MET A 1 96.80 18.10 52.18
CA MET A 1 96.42 19.35 52.89
C MET A 1 94.89 19.43 52.96
N VAL A 2 94.36 19.95 54.08
CA VAL A 2 93.14 20.81 54.25
C VAL A 2 92.10 20.82 53.11
N SER A 3 90.78 20.69 53.31
CA SER A 3 89.91 20.35 54.47
C SER A 3 88.47 20.16 53.96
N LYS A 4 87.58 19.61 54.80
CA LYS A 4 86.14 19.45 54.54
C LYS A 4 85.44 20.76 54.15
N LYS A 5 84.45 20.67 53.25
CA LYS A 5 83.12 21.29 53.45
C LYS A 5 82.01 20.50 52.74
N THR A 6 80.80 20.71 53.22
CA THR A 6 79.69 19.73 53.22
C THR A 6 78.64 19.96 52.12
N LEU A 7 77.97 18.87 51.70
CA LEU A 7 76.54 18.76 51.27
C LEU A 7 75.93 19.91 50.44
N LYS A 8 75.35 19.69 49.26
CA LYS A 8 74.11 18.89 49.06
C LYS A 8 73.72 18.84 47.56
N GLY A 9 73.09 17.75 47.11
CA GLY A 9 72.06 17.78 46.05
C GLY A 9 72.46 17.36 44.63
N ASN A 10 71.81 16.29 44.15
CA ASN A 10 71.58 15.86 42.75
C ASN A 10 72.85 15.49 41.94
N SER A 11 72.89 14.42 41.13
CA SER A 11 71.84 13.94 40.20
C SER A 11 71.97 12.44 39.87
N ILE A 12 70.81 11.79 39.63
CA ILE A 12 70.41 10.89 38.51
C ILE A 12 71.44 9.92 37.87
N VAL A 13 70.91 8.77 37.40
CA VAL A 13 71.51 7.68 36.59
C VAL A 13 72.15 6.59 37.45
N LEU A 14 71.67 5.33 37.45
CA LEU A 14 70.48 4.72 36.81
C LEU A 14 69.98 3.53 37.67
N ALA A 15 68.84 2.92 37.31
CA ALA A 15 68.41 1.61 37.83
C ALA A 15 67.59 0.86 36.76
N ASP A 16 67.90 -0.42 36.57
CA ASP A 16 67.33 -1.25 35.51
C ASP A 16 65.85 -1.63 35.70
N ASN A 17 65.15 -1.65 34.57
CA ASN A 17 64.03 -2.53 34.21
C ASN A 17 63.18 -3.14 35.35
N LEU A 18 62.01 -2.54 35.59
CA LEU A 18 60.84 -3.28 36.07
C LEU A 18 59.59 -2.83 35.32
N SER A 19 59.16 -3.67 34.37
CA SER A 19 57.89 -3.51 33.65
C SER A 19 56.71 -3.73 34.62
N TYR A 20 56.05 -2.65 35.01
CA TYR A 20 54.75 -2.70 35.67
C TYR A 20 53.64 -2.60 34.61
N HIS A 21 53.32 -3.73 33.99
CA HIS A 21 52.03 -3.87 33.31
C HIS A 21 50.91 -3.87 34.35
N GLY A 22 50.34 -2.69 34.61
CA GLY A 22 49.12 -2.53 35.39
C GLY A 22 47.94 -3.18 34.68
N ILE A 23 47.68 -4.46 34.96
CA ILE A 23 46.47 -5.14 34.50
C ILE A 23 45.29 -4.53 35.26
N VAL A 24 44.54 -3.65 34.58
CA VAL A 24 43.25 -3.15 35.07
C VAL A 24 42.26 -4.31 35.01
N MET A 25 42.15 -5.06 36.10
CA MET A 25 41.12 -6.09 36.26
C MET A 25 39.75 -5.44 36.41
N ILE A 26 39.08 -5.21 35.29
CA ILE A 26 37.64 -4.90 35.26
C ILE A 26 36.91 -6.13 35.80
N PRO A 27 36.21 -6.06 36.95
CA PRO A 27 35.56 -7.22 37.53
C PRO A 27 34.49 -7.76 36.58
N ALA A 28 34.38 -9.09 36.43
CA ALA A 28 33.47 -9.72 35.47
C ALA A 28 32.00 -9.28 35.66
N THR A 29 31.61 -8.95 36.89
CA THR A 29 30.30 -8.40 37.25
C THR A 29 29.99 -7.05 36.59
N SER A 30 31.00 -6.22 36.28
CA SER A 30 30.82 -4.97 35.52
C SER A 30 30.42 -5.27 34.08
N LYS A 31 31.10 -6.21 33.40
CA LYS A 31 30.78 -6.57 32.01
C LYS A 31 29.38 -7.16 31.89
N ILE A 32 28.97 -8.03 32.82
CA ILE A 32 27.62 -8.60 32.86
C ILE A 32 26.57 -7.51 33.05
N LYS A 33 26.78 -6.54 33.98
CA LYS A 33 25.88 -5.40 34.16
C LYS A 33 25.76 -4.54 32.90
N SER A 34 26.87 -4.25 32.21
CA SER A 34 26.85 -3.48 30.96
C SER A 34 26.09 -4.20 29.83
N VAL A 35 26.25 -5.53 29.70
CA VAL A 35 25.51 -6.33 28.70
C VAL A 35 24.01 -6.34 29.02
N ILE A 36 23.62 -6.53 30.28
CA ILE A 36 22.21 -6.47 30.70
C ILE A 36 21.63 -5.09 30.39
N LEU A 37 22.33 -4.01 30.76
CA LEU A 37 21.84 -2.64 30.57
C LEU A 37 21.70 -2.29 29.07
N LEU A 38 22.66 -2.68 28.23
CA LEU A 38 22.57 -2.53 26.77
C LEU A 38 21.42 -3.34 26.18
N SER A 39 21.23 -4.59 26.61
CA SER A 39 20.12 -5.43 26.14
C SER A 39 18.76 -4.85 26.53
N SER A 40 18.61 -4.31 27.76
CA SER A 40 17.39 -3.65 28.18
C SER A 40 17.11 -2.36 27.39
N LEU A 41 18.16 -1.61 27.03
CA LEU A 41 18.02 -0.42 26.20
C LEU A 41 17.53 -0.77 24.78
N ILE A 42 18.09 -1.82 24.17
CA ILE A 42 17.64 -2.32 22.85
C ILE A 42 16.18 -2.77 22.90
N VAL A 43 15.79 -3.50 23.96
CA VAL A 43 14.41 -3.97 24.15
C VAL A 43 13.43 -2.79 24.34
N ILE A 44 13.81 -1.75 25.10
CA ILE A 44 13.00 -0.54 25.27
C ILE A 44 12.86 0.22 23.94
N ILE A 45 13.95 0.41 23.19
CA ILE A 45 13.90 1.05 21.86
C ILE A 45 13.00 0.27 20.92
N GLY A 46 13.10 -1.07 20.92
CA GLY A 46 12.23 -1.95 20.14
C GLY A 46 10.74 -1.83 20.52
N MET A 47 10.42 -1.77 21.82
CA MET A 47 9.04 -1.57 22.28
C MET A 47 8.49 -0.19 21.89
N VAL A 48 9.27 0.89 22.01
CA VAL A 48 8.84 2.24 21.60
C VAL A 48 8.62 2.30 20.09
N ALA A 49 9.54 1.74 19.29
CA ALA A 49 9.39 1.67 17.83
C ALA A 49 8.16 0.84 17.42
N ALA A 50 7.90 -0.29 18.07
CA ALA A 50 6.72 -1.11 17.82
C ALA A 50 5.41 -0.39 18.23
N SER A 51 5.40 0.31 19.37
CA SER A 51 4.25 1.10 19.81
C SER A 51 3.92 2.20 18.81
N ASN A 52 4.92 2.99 18.41
CA ASN A 52 4.77 4.05 17.41
C ASN A 52 4.30 3.49 16.06
N PHE A 53 4.81 2.32 15.65
CA PHE A 53 4.37 1.66 14.41
C PHE A 53 2.91 1.19 14.47
N VAL A 54 2.46 0.64 15.60
CA VAL A 54 1.06 0.23 15.79
C VAL A 54 0.13 1.46 15.84
N GLU A 55 0.53 2.51 16.54
CA GLU A 55 -0.23 3.77 16.63
C GLU A 55 -0.33 4.43 15.25
N GLN A 56 0.80 4.60 14.54
CA GLN A 56 0.84 5.12 13.18
C GLN A 56 -0.04 4.29 12.23
N ARG A 57 0.07 2.94 12.25
CA ARG A 57 -0.78 2.07 11.42
C ARG A 57 -2.26 2.20 11.76
N SER A 58 -2.63 2.46 13.02
CA SER A 58 -4.02 2.68 13.41
C SER A 58 -4.57 4.01 12.86
N VAL A 59 -3.72 5.05 12.80
CA VAL A 59 -4.05 6.35 12.20
C VAL A 59 -4.11 6.25 10.68
N ASP A 60 -3.11 5.63 10.04
CA ASP A 60 -3.03 5.43 8.59
C ASP A 60 -4.20 4.57 8.06
N ASN A 61 -4.69 3.62 8.86
CA ASN A 61 -5.87 2.80 8.53
C ASN A 61 -7.21 3.51 8.84
N SER A 62 -7.21 4.64 9.56
CA SER A 62 -8.45 5.31 9.95
C SER A 62 -9.10 6.12 8.82
N LYS A 63 -8.33 6.49 7.79
CA LYS A 63 -8.74 7.40 6.70
C LYS A 63 -8.07 7.03 5.37
N ILE A 64 -8.59 7.57 4.28
CA ILE A 64 -7.90 7.54 2.98
C ILE A 64 -6.52 8.24 3.08
N PRO A 65 -5.45 7.69 2.46
CA PRO A 65 -4.14 8.33 2.46
C PRO A 65 -4.15 9.67 1.72
N GLN A 66 -3.45 10.67 2.27
CA GLN A 66 -3.38 12.05 1.73
C GLN A 66 -3.07 12.10 0.21
N LYS A 67 -2.15 11.25 -0.27
CA LYS A 67 -1.79 11.15 -1.70
C LYS A 67 -2.97 10.76 -2.61
N LEU A 68 -3.88 9.93 -2.11
CA LEU A 68 -5.10 9.56 -2.81
C LEU A 68 -6.15 10.67 -2.69
N GLU A 69 -6.35 11.23 -1.49
CA GLU A 69 -7.28 12.34 -1.25
C GLU A 69 -6.96 13.57 -2.12
N GLU A 70 -5.71 14.03 -2.14
CA GLU A 70 -5.25 15.19 -2.91
C GLU A 70 -5.19 14.93 -4.43
N SER A 71 -5.39 13.67 -4.86
CA SER A 71 -5.30 13.32 -6.28
C SER A 71 -6.42 13.95 -7.10
N ARG A 72 -6.06 14.46 -8.29
CA ARG A 72 -7.02 15.05 -9.25
C ARG A 72 -8.14 14.06 -9.63
N GLY A 73 -7.87 12.76 -9.61
CA GLY A 73 -8.86 11.72 -9.86
C GLY A 73 -9.90 11.66 -8.76
N PHE A 74 -9.45 11.52 -7.50
CA PHE A 74 -10.32 11.47 -6.33
C PHE A 74 -11.16 12.75 -6.18
N GLN A 75 -10.53 13.93 -6.25
CA GLN A 75 -11.21 15.22 -6.12
C GLN A 75 -12.30 15.41 -7.19
N ARG A 76 -12.07 14.99 -8.44
CA ARG A 76 -13.09 15.00 -9.50
C ARG A 76 -14.20 14.00 -9.22
N TRP A 77 -13.86 12.80 -8.77
CA TRP A 77 -14.81 11.75 -8.46
C TRP A 77 -15.77 12.13 -7.33
N ILE A 78 -15.24 12.58 -6.18
CA ILE A 78 -16.05 12.99 -5.04
C ILE A 78 -16.89 14.24 -5.34
N THR A 79 -16.39 15.18 -6.14
CA THR A 79 -17.18 16.33 -6.64
C THR A 79 -18.34 15.87 -7.53
N ASN A 80 -18.11 14.91 -8.43
CA ASN A 80 -19.18 14.37 -9.28
C ASN A 80 -20.24 13.63 -8.46
N ILE A 81 -19.85 12.91 -7.40
CA ILE A 81 -20.78 12.26 -6.47
C ILE A 81 -21.62 13.30 -5.72
N LYS A 82 -21.01 14.36 -5.19
CA LYS A 82 -21.75 15.48 -4.56
C LYS A 82 -22.79 16.08 -5.51
N ASN A 83 -22.39 16.34 -6.76
CA ASN A 83 -23.29 16.87 -7.80
C ASN A 83 -24.43 15.90 -8.19
N LYS A 84 -24.35 14.62 -7.84
CA LYS A 84 -25.43 13.62 -7.99
C LYS A 84 -26.40 13.58 -6.79
N GLY A 85 -26.25 14.48 -5.80
CA GLY A 85 -27.11 14.58 -4.63
C GLY A 85 -26.52 14.04 -3.33
N PHE A 86 -25.28 13.53 -3.34
CA PHE A 86 -24.58 13.03 -2.16
C PHE A 86 -23.69 14.13 -1.55
N GLU A 87 -24.27 15.30 -1.29
CA GLU A 87 -23.52 16.51 -0.91
C GLU A 87 -22.67 16.35 0.35
N ASP A 88 -23.18 15.58 1.32
CA ASP A 88 -22.54 15.39 2.63
C ASP A 88 -21.25 14.56 2.60
N ILE A 89 -21.01 13.74 1.55
CA ILE A 89 -19.90 12.77 1.57
C ILE A 89 -18.53 13.45 1.57
N LYS A 90 -17.62 13.02 2.44
CA LYS A 90 -16.27 13.59 2.56
C LYS A 90 -15.18 12.52 2.60
N ALA A 91 -13.95 12.92 2.29
CA ALA A 91 -12.80 12.02 2.28
C ALA A 91 -12.49 11.42 3.66
N ASP A 92 -12.75 12.17 4.73
CA ASP A 92 -12.51 11.76 6.12
C ASP A 92 -13.58 10.81 6.69
N GLU A 93 -14.67 10.58 5.94
CA GLU A 93 -15.71 9.60 6.27
C GLU A 93 -15.38 8.20 5.71
N PHE A 94 -14.42 8.09 4.77
CA PHE A 94 -13.97 6.80 4.24
C PHE A 94 -13.02 6.11 5.22
N THR A 95 -13.36 4.88 5.59
CA THR A 95 -12.59 4.07 6.57
C THR A 95 -12.02 2.82 5.90
N LEU A 96 -10.84 2.35 6.32
CA LEU A 96 -10.28 1.11 5.81
C LEU A 96 -11.12 -0.09 6.30
N LYS A 97 -11.61 -0.91 5.36
CA LYS A 97 -12.37 -2.13 5.66
C LYS A 97 -11.61 -3.40 5.35
N GLU A 98 -10.80 -3.39 4.28
CA GLU A 98 -9.99 -4.55 3.88
C GLU A 98 -8.55 -4.14 3.55
N GLU A 99 -7.58 -4.93 4.03
CA GLU A 99 -6.23 -5.00 3.46
C GLU A 99 -6.04 -6.42 2.90
N ASN A 100 -5.87 -6.53 1.58
CA ASN A 100 -5.78 -7.81 0.87
C ASN A 100 -4.57 -7.82 -0.08
N GLU A 101 -4.11 -9.01 -0.47
CA GLU A 101 -3.20 -9.16 -1.60
C GLU A 101 -3.99 -9.14 -2.91
N ILE A 102 -3.40 -8.58 -3.97
CA ILE A 102 -4.06 -8.47 -5.29
C ILE A 102 -4.05 -9.83 -5.98
N TYR A 103 -2.88 -10.47 -5.97
CA TYR A 103 -2.64 -11.71 -6.68
C TYR A 103 -2.72 -12.92 -5.74
N ASN A 104 -3.69 -13.78 -6.00
CA ASN A 104 -3.61 -15.21 -5.68
C ASN A 104 -3.24 -15.94 -6.98
N THR A 105 -2.45 -17.02 -6.92
CA THR A 105 -1.88 -17.72 -8.09
C THR A 105 -2.90 -18.27 -9.10
N LYS A 106 -4.20 -18.21 -8.78
CA LYS A 106 -5.31 -18.60 -9.65
C LYS A 106 -5.73 -17.54 -10.68
N TRP A 107 -5.42 -16.25 -10.47
CA TRP A 107 -6.05 -15.14 -11.21
C TRP A 107 -5.09 -14.17 -11.90
N ILE A 108 -3.78 -14.43 -11.81
CA ILE A 108 -2.73 -13.69 -12.50
C ILE A 108 -2.07 -14.56 -13.56
N LYS A 109 -1.93 -14.03 -14.78
CA LYS A 109 -1.02 -14.56 -15.80
C LYS A 109 0.21 -13.66 -15.83
N ILE A 110 1.39 -14.27 -15.68
CA ILE A 110 2.69 -13.59 -15.75
C ILE A 110 3.47 -14.22 -16.90
N TYR A 111 3.94 -13.38 -17.81
CA TYR A 111 4.78 -13.75 -18.93
C TYR A 111 6.12 -13.00 -18.83
N SER A 112 7.19 -13.58 -19.38
CA SER A 112 8.47 -12.88 -19.47
C SER A 112 8.41 -11.82 -20.57
N ALA A 113 8.87 -10.60 -20.29
CA ALA A 113 9.02 -9.57 -21.32
C ALA A 113 10.20 -9.84 -22.27
N ASP A 114 11.08 -10.78 -21.91
CA ASP A 114 12.19 -11.26 -22.76
C ASP A 114 11.77 -12.37 -23.74
N ASP A 115 10.56 -12.95 -23.60
CA ASP A 115 10.01 -13.88 -24.58
C ASP A 115 9.52 -13.08 -25.81
N PRO A 116 10.09 -13.30 -27.02
CA PRO A 116 9.70 -12.54 -28.21
C PRO A 116 8.22 -12.68 -28.58
N VAL A 117 7.62 -13.85 -28.34
CA VAL A 117 6.22 -14.14 -28.70
C VAL A 117 5.27 -13.40 -27.74
N GLU A 118 5.55 -13.45 -26.44
CA GLU A 118 4.72 -12.76 -25.46
C GLU A 118 4.90 -11.25 -25.52
N LYS A 119 6.10 -10.77 -25.89
CA LYS A 119 6.34 -9.36 -26.18
C LYS A 119 5.57 -8.87 -27.40
N GLU A 120 5.55 -9.62 -28.51
CA GLU A 120 4.74 -9.28 -29.69
C GLU A 120 3.23 -9.28 -29.37
N ASN A 121 2.77 -10.29 -28.61
CA ASN A 121 1.40 -10.34 -28.10
C ASN A 121 1.05 -9.13 -27.24
N TYR A 122 1.98 -8.69 -26.37
CA TYR A 122 1.83 -7.50 -25.55
C TYR A 122 1.76 -6.23 -26.39
N GLU A 123 2.72 -5.98 -27.28
CA GLU A 123 2.76 -4.76 -28.10
C GLU A 123 1.49 -4.62 -28.95
N ARG A 124 1.02 -5.73 -29.56
CA ARG A 124 -0.25 -5.75 -30.31
C ARG A 124 -1.46 -5.51 -29.40
N THR A 125 -1.63 -6.31 -28.34
CA THR A 125 -2.81 -6.24 -27.46
C THR A 125 -2.89 -4.90 -26.71
N PHE A 126 -1.75 -4.33 -26.31
CA PHE A 126 -1.68 -3.03 -25.66
C PHE A 126 -2.10 -1.90 -26.62
N SER A 127 -1.65 -1.96 -27.89
CA SER A 127 -2.04 -0.99 -28.92
C SER A 127 -3.55 -1.04 -29.22
N GLU A 128 -4.12 -2.24 -29.40
CA GLU A 128 -5.56 -2.45 -29.58
C GLU A 128 -6.39 -1.89 -28.40
N LEU A 129 -5.84 -1.99 -27.19
CA LEU A 129 -6.49 -1.50 -25.97
C LEU A 129 -6.31 0.02 -25.78
N GLU A 130 -5.15 0.62 -26.09
CA GLU A 130 -4.90 2.06 -25.94
C GLU A 130 -5.92 2.93 -26.70
N GLU A 131 -6.45 2.46 -27.83
CA GLU A 131 -7.49 3.16 -28.62
C GLU A 131 -8.92 3.03 -28.03
N THR A 132 -9.12 2.19 -27.00
CA THR A 132 -10.44 1.86 -26.47
C THR A 132 -10.93 2.86 -25.40
N LYS A 133 -12.15 3.41 -25.60
CA LYS A 133 -12.83 4.26 -24.60
C LYS A 133 -12.98 3.51 -23.26
N PHE A 134 -12.80 4.24 -22.15
CA PHE A 134 -12.85 3.74 -20.75
C PHE A 134 -11.66 2.89 -20.29
N LEU A 135 -10.56 2.84 -21.05
CA LEU A 135 -9.29 2.40 -20.49
C LEU A 135 -8.54 3.58 -19.87
N VAL A 136 -7.76 3.28 -18.83
CA VAL A 136 -6.94 4.26 -18.13
C VAL A 136 -5.48 3.82 -18.24
N LEU A 137 -4.64 4.67 -18.78
CA LEU A 137 -3.20 4.40 -18.96
C LEU A 137 -2.39 4.93 -17.78
N SER A 138 -1.36 4.18 -17.41
CA SER A 138 -0.29 4.62 -16.51
C SER A 138 0.49 5.80 -17.10
N PRO A 139 1.11 6.68 -16.27
CA PRO A 139 1.93 7.79 -16.75
C PRO A 139 3.08 7.34 -17.68
N SER A 140 3.65 6.16 -17.46
CA SER A 140 4.68 5.55 -18.30
C SER A 140 4.16 4.88 -19.57
N LYS A 141 2.84 4.77 -19.75
CA LYS A 141 2.17 4.00 -20.82
C LYS A 141 2.63 2.53 -20.91
N ARG A 142 2.90 1.88 -19.77
CA ARG A 142 3.27 0.44 -19.72
C ARG A 142 2.18 -0.45 -19.13
N LEU A 143 1.37 0.11 -18.23
CA LEU A 143 0.18 -0.53 -17.67
C LEU A 143 -1.09 0.21 -18.09
N LEU A 144 -2.18 -0.53 -18.23
CA LEU A 144 -3.53 -0.04 -18.40
C LEU A 144 -4.51 -0.71 -17.43
N ILE A 145 -5.59 -0.01 -17.10
CA ILE A 145 -6.70 -0.50 -16.30
C ILE A 145 -7.95 -0.55 -17.18
N ASP A 146 -8.66 -1.67 -17.16
CA ASP A 146 -9.92 -1.91 -17.89
C ASP A 146 -11.06 -2.24 -16.93
N ILE A 147 -11.91 -1.24 -16.70
CA ILE A 147 -13.12 -1.31 -15.84
C ILE A 147 -14.43 -1.34 -16.66
N ARG A 148 -14.38 -1.65 -17.96
CA ARG A 148 -15.58 -1.62 -18.82
C ARG A 148 -16.65 -2.58 -18.29
N SER A 149 -17.89 -2.10 -18.19
CA SER A 149 -19.06 -2.87 -17.74
C SER A 149 -19.62 -3.82 -18.80
N THR A 150 -18.75 -4.50 -19.55
CA THR A 150 -19.10 -5.45 -20.61
C THR A 150 -18.23 -6.70 -20.50
N GLU A 151 -18.70 -7.83 -21.01
CA GLU A 151 -17.89 -9.05 -21.13
C GLU A 151 -16.81 -8.87 -22.22
N ARG A 152 -15.56 -9.25 -21.92
CA ARG A 152 -14.40 -8.97 -22.78
C ARG A 152 -13.22 -9.87 -22.45
N ALA A 153 -12.64 -10.56 -23.44
CA ALA A 153 -11.39 -11.33 -23.30
C ALA A 153 -11.32 -12.30 -22.09
N GLY A 154 -12.45 -12.90 -21.69
CA GLY A 154 -12.55 -13.79 -20.52
C GLY A 154 -12.79 -13.08 -19.18
N TYR A 155 -13.05 -11.77 -19.19
CA TYR A 155 -13.44 -10.96 -18.04
C TYR A 155 -14.92 -10.58 -18.10
N LEU A 156 -15.59 -10.64 -16.96
CA LEU A 156 -17.00 -10.26 -16.79
C LEU A 156 -17.19 -8.76 -16.59
N GLN A 157 -18.42 -8.27 -16.74
CA GLN A 157 -18.82 -6.87 -16.56
C GLN A 157 -18.54 -6.30 -15.16
N ASN A 158 -18.41 -7.15 -14.15
CA ASN A 158 -18.17 -6.84 -12.73
C ASN A 158 -16.71 -7.11 -12.29
N GLU A 159 -15.80 -7.24 -13.25
CA GLU A 159 -14.39 -7.54 -13.02
C GLU A 159 -13.51 -6.41 -13.55
N ALA A 160 -12.55 -5.95 -12.76
CA ALA A 160 -11.52 -5.02 -13.19
C ALA A 160 -10.26 -5.78 -13.60
N ARG A 161 -9.73 -5.46 -14.79
CA ARG A 161 -8.50 -6.02 -15.33
C ARG A 161 -7.37 -5.00 -15.27
N VAL A 162 -6.16 -5.45 -14.96
CA VAL A 162 -4.93 -4.73 -15.37
C VAL A 162 -4.19 -5.56 -16.39
N TYR A 163 -3.67 -4.85 -17.39
CA TYR A 163 -2.84 -5.41 -18.44
C TYR A 163 -1.59 -4.56 -18.65
N GLY A 164 -0.46 -5.22 -18.91
CA GLY A 164 0.73 -4.60 -19.48
C GLY A 164 2.04 -4.96 -18.77
N GLN A 165 3.09 -4.17 -18.97
CA GLN A 165 4.44 -4.48 -18.51
C GLN A 165 4.78 -3.83 -17.16
N LEU A 166 5.20 -4.64 -16.20
CA LEU A 166 5.83 -4.24 -14.94
C LEU A 166 7.25 -4.85 -14.88
N ASP A 167 8.26 -3.98 -14.89
CA ASP A 167 9.68 -4.36 -14.98
C ASP A 167 9.99 -5.35 -16.14
N ASP A 168 10.40 -6.58 -15.81
CA ASP A 168 10.76 -7.68 -16.71
C ASP A 168 9.57 -8.59 -17.08
N LYS A 169 8.35 -8.24 -16.65
CA LYS A 169 7.17 -9.10 -16.73
C LYS A 169 6.00 -8.42 -17.44
N ILE A 170 5.29 -9.17 -18.26
CA ILE A 170 3.97 -8.82 -18.77
C ILE A 170 2.93 -9.47 -17.86
N ILE A 171 1.98 -8.67 -17.38
CA ILE A 171 0.93 -9.07 -16.45
C ILE A 171 -0.43 -8.95 -17.15
N ASP A 172 -1.25 -10.00 -17.05
CA ASP A 172 -2.68 -9.98 -17.34
C ASP A 172 -3.42 -10.55 -16.14
N SER A 173 -4.11 -9.69 -15.38
CA SER A 173 -4.69 -10.08 -14.09
C SER A 173 -6.06 -9.46 -13.84
N ARG A 174 -6.94 -10.27 -13.25
CA ARG A 174 -8.13 -9.78 -12.53
C ARG A 174 -7.65 -9.21 -11.20
N ILE A 175 -7.93 -7.93 -10.96
CA ILE A 175 -7.49 -7.20 -9.75
C ILE A 175 -8.65 -6.93 -8.78
N LEU A 176 -9.87 -6.83 -9.30
CA LEU A 176 -11.11 -6.74 -8.53
C LEU A 176 -12.17 -7.64 -9.16
N ASP A 177 -12.98 -8.23 -8.30
CA ASP A 177 -14.19 -8.99 -8.63
C ASP A 177 -15.25 -8.55 -7.61
N CYS A 178 -16.32 -7.93 -8.10
CA CYS A 178 -17.35 -7.37 -7.25
C CYS A 178 -18.70 -8.07 -7.47
N SER A 179 -19.51 -8.13 -6.42
CA SER A 179 -20.65 -9.04 -6.40
C SER A 179 -21.80 -8.52 -7.27
N LEU A 180 -22.23 -9.33 -8.24
CA LEU A 180 -23.44 -9.08 -9.02
C LEU A 180 -24.69 -9.00 -8.12
N ARG A 181 -24.76 -9.79 -7.02
CA ARG A 181 -25.85 -9.72 -6.02
C ARG A 181 -25.87 -8.37 -5.27
N ALA A 182 -24.73 -7.70 -5.21
CA ALA A 182 -24.58 -6.38 -4.58
C ALA A 182 -24.84 -5.22 -5.56
N ASN A 183 -25.35 -5.48 -6.77
CA ASN A 183 -25.53 -4.48 -7.84
C ASN A 183 -24.25 -3.65 -8.10
N CYS A 184 -23.07 -4.24 -7.92
CA CYS A 184 -21.81 -3.51 -8.03
C CYS A 184 -21.60 -2.94 -9.45
N VAL A 185 -21.07 -1.72 -9.50
CA VAL A 185 -20.50 -1.11 -10.71
C VAL A 185 -19.20 -0.38 -10.37
N PHE A 186 -18.18 -0.53 -11.22
CA PHE A 186 -16.99 0.33 -11.20
C PHE A 186 -17.28 1.66 -11.92
N ASP A 187 -17.01 2.79 -11.27
CA ASP A 187 -17.26 4.13 -11.83
C ASP A 187 -16.01 4.71 -12.51
N ARG A 188 -14.87 4.76 -11.81
CA ARG A 188 -13.65 5.39 -12.31
C ARG A 188 -12.39 4.64 -11.90
N ALA A 189 -11.33 4.82 -12.68
CA ALA A 189 -9.98 4.46 -12.31
C ALA A 189 -9.02 5.61 -12.61
N TRP A 190 -7.93 5.73 -11.85
CA TRP A 190 -6.84 6.66 -12.14
C TRP A 190 -5.54 6.22 -11.48
N PHE A 191 -4.43 6.46 -12.16
CA PHE A 191 -3.10 6.26 -11.60
C PHE A 191 -2.70 7.40 -10.68
N LEU A 192 -2.02 7.05 -9.58
CA LEU A 192 -1.28 7.96 -8.71
C LEU A 192 0.21 7.98 -9.11
N GLU A 193 0.75 6.81 -9.46
CA GLU A 193 2.10 6.60 -10.00
C GLU A 193 2.05 5.58 -11.14
N ASN A 194 3.15 4.91 -11.52
CA ASN A 194 3.11 3.93 -12.62
C ASN A 194 2.47 2.59 -12.22
N ASP A 195 2.64 2.23 -10.96
CA ASP A 195 2.34 0.95 -10.30
C ASP A 195 1.31 1.08 -9.16
N LEU A 196 1.03 2.31 -8.73
CA LEU A 196 0.02 2.68 -7.73
C LEU A 196 -1.17 3.40 -8.39
N PHE A 197 -2.38 2.89 -8.19
CA PHE A 197 -3.60 3.46 -8.75
C PHE A 197 -4.82 3.26 -7.83
N ALA A 198 -5.90 3.96 -8.13
CA ALA A 198 -7.18 3.79 -7.46
C ALA A 198 -8.28 3.40 -8.45
N ILE A 199 -9.22 2.58 -7.98
CA ILE A 199 -10.46 2.24 -8.66
C ILE A 199 -11.63 2.51 -7.70
N THR A 200 -12.70 3.11 -8.22
CA THR A 200 -13.91 3.37 -7.45
C THR A 200 -15.02 2.41 -7.82
N GLU A 201 -15.67 1.87 -6.80
CA GLU A 201 -16.81 0.96 -6.86
C GLU A 201 -17.97 1.62 -6.10
N PHE A 202 -19.20 1.38 -6.53
CA PHE A 202 -20.36 1.48 -5.65
C PHE A 202 -21.08 0.15 -5.66
N SER A 203 -21.45 -0.33 -4.46
CA SER A 203 -22.14 -1.60 -4.28
C SER A 203 -23.08 -1.49 -3.09
N ARG A 204 -24.04 -2.41 -2.99
CA ARG A 204 -24.79 -2.63 -1.75
C ARG A 204 -23.84 -3.06 -0.64
N ASP A 205 -24.13 -2.68 0.59
CA ASP A 205 -23.44 -3.25 1.76
C ASP A 205 -24.08 -4.59 2.14
N ILE A 206 -23.59 -5.65 1.51
CA ILE A 206 -23.96 -7.05 1.80
C ILE A 206 -22.69 -7.90 1.80
N ASP A 207 -22.64 -8.94 2.64
CA ASP A 207 -21.57 -9.94 2.54
C ASP A 207 -21.65 -10.62 1.17
N LYS A 208 -20.54 -10.60 0.42
CA LYS A 208 -20.41 -11.25 -0.90
C LYS A 208 -20.71 -12.76 -0.85
N LYS A 209 -20.64 -13.38 0.34
CA LYS A 209 -20.92 -14.81 0.59
C LYS A 209 -22.34 -15.09 1.10
N ASP A 210 -23.12 -14.07 1.45
CA ASP A 210 -24.50 -14.29 1.90
C ASP A 210 -25.39 -14.70 0.71
N GLU A 211 -25.96 -15.89 0.79
CA GLU A 211 -26.91 -16.42 -0.18
C GLU A 211 -28.37 -16.08 0.15
N THR A 212 -28.60 -15.53 1.36
CA THR A 212 -29.91 -15.13 1.87
C THR A 212 -30.16 -13.62 1.77
N ALA A 213 -29.13 -12.85 1.38
CA ALA A 213 -29.21 -11.41 1.15
C ALA A 213 -30.35 -11.08 0.17
N VAL A 214 -31.33 -10.29 0.64
CA VAL A 214 -32.52 -9.92 -0.14
C VAL A 214 -32.11 -9.30 -1.48
N GLU A 215 -32.68 -9.79 -2.57
CA GLU A 215 -32.45 -9.23 -3.90
C GLU A 215 -32.98 -7.80 -3.97
N CYS A 216 -32.16 -6.89 -4.48
CA CYS A 216 -32.53 -5.50 -4.72
C CYS A 216 -32.54 -5.29 -6.23
N THR A 217 -33.69 -4.99 -6.83
CA THR A 217 -33.73 -4.68 -8.26
C THR A 217 -33.15 -3.30 -8.52
N LYS A 218 -32.70 -3.04 -9.75
CA LYS A 218 -31.97 -1.79 -10.02
C LYS A 218 -32.78 -0.50 -9.86
N ASP A 219 -34.11 -0.64 -9.91
CA ASP A 219 -35.12 0.41 -9.76
C ASP A 219 -35.65 0.56 -8.31
N GLN A 220 -35.17 -0.26 -7.39
CA GLN A 220 -35.51 -0.17 -5.96
C GLN A 220 -34.48 0.66 -5.19
N GLU A 221 -34.96 1.37 -4.17
CA GLU A 221 -34.12 2.04 -3.19
C GLU A 221 -33.56 1.01 -2.19
N CYS A 222 -32.24 0.97 -2.04
CA CYS A 222 -31.53 0.07 -1.14
C CYS A 222 -30.32 0.80 -0.53
N SER A 223 -29.72 0.23 0.52
CA SER A 223 -28.45 0.73 1.07
C SER A 223 -27.26 0.38 0.17
N TYR A 224 -26.42 1.38 -0.10
CA TYR A 224 -25.18 1.30 -0.87
C TYR A 224 -24.04 1.97 -0.09
N THR A 225 -22.80 1.59 -0.42
CA THR A 225 -21.58 2.27 -0.02
C THR A 225 -20.74 2.62 -1.25
N PHE A 226 -20.02 3.74 -1.18
CA PHE A 226 -18.95 4.05 -2.13
C PHE A 226 -17.65 3.44 -1.61
N LYS A 227 -16.90 2.83 -2.51
CA LYS A 227 -15.65 2.14 -2.20
C LYS A 227 -14.52 2.69 -3.05
N VAL A 228 -13.35 2.86 -2.45
CA VAL A 228 -12.12 3.25 -3.14
C VAL A 228 -11.08 2.17 -2.87
N HIS A 229 -10.72 1.46 -3.92
CA HIS A 229 -9.66 0.45 -3.87
C HIS A 229 -8.35 1.12 -4.27
N LEU A 230 -7.46 1.36 -3.30
CA LEU A 230 -6.08 1.74 -3.56
C LEU A 230 -5.28 0.45 -3.82
N ILE A 231 -4.60 0.39 -4.96
CA ILE A 231 -3.99 -0.82 -5.49
C ILE A 231 -2.53 -0.52 -5.85
N ASP A 232 -1.62 -1.26 -5.22
CA ASP A 232 -0.17 -1.19 -5.40
C ASP A 232 0.35 -2.51 -5.98
N MET A 233 0.63 -2.49 -7.28
CA MET A 233 1.06 -3.68 -8.03
C MET A 233 2.47 -4.14 -7.69
N LYS A 234 3.31 -3.22 -7.20
CA LYS A 234 4.72 -3.47 -6.87
C LYS A 234 4.86 -4.17 -5.52
N HIS A 235 4.03 -3.82 -4.56
CA HIS A 235 3.99 -4.46 -3.24
C HIS A 235 2.90 -5.55 -3.12
N ASN A 236 2.15 -5.84 -4.19
CA ASN A 236 1.02 -6.79 -4.22
C ASN A 236 -0.03 -6.49 -3.13
N LYS A 237 -0.45 -5.23 -3.00
CA LYS A 237 -1.37 -4.78 -1.94
C LYS A 237 -2.59 -4.04 -2.46
N ARG A 238 -3.75 -4.39 -1.91
CA ARG A 238 -5.01 -3.67 -2.05
C ARG A 238 -5.48 -3.20 -0.68
N TRP A 239 -5.87 -1.93 -0.60
CA TRP A 239 -6.63 -1.36 0.50
C TRP A 239 -8.01 -0.96 -0.01
N THR A 240 -9.08 -1.47 0.61
CA THR A 240 -10.46 -1.07 0.32
C THR A 240 -10.92 -0.10 1.39
N TYR A 241 -11.15 1.16 1.01
CA TYR A 241 -11.76 2.18 1.86
C TYR A 241 -13.24 2.31 1.51
N GLU A 242 -14.12 2.39 2.50
CA GLU A 242 -15.57 2.45 2.30
C GLU A 242 -16.18 3.64 3.03
N SER A 243 -17.14 4.30 2.38
CA SER A 243 -17.96 5.37 2.95
C SER A 243 -18.96 4.82 3.98
N PRO A 244 -19.64 5.70 4.73
CA PRO A 244 -20.91 5.36 5.37
C PRO A 244 -21.94 4.87 4.35
N GLU A 245 -22.92 4.11 4.83
CA GLU A 245 -24.09 3.68 4.07
C GLU A 245 -24.99 4.85 3.66
N PHE A 246 -25.59 4.77 2.47
CA PHE A 246 -26.60 5.69 1.98
C PHE A 246 -27.66 4.96 1.17
N ASN A 247 -28.89 5.47 1.15
CA ASN A 247 -29.95 4.90 0.33
C ASN A 247 -29.94 5.52 -1.08
N ALA A 248 -30.09 4.68 -2.10
CA ALA A 248 -30.17 5.11 -3.49
C ALA A 248 -30.87 4.08 -4.38
N ILE A 249 -31.32 4.52 -5.56
CA ILE A 249 -31.74 3.66 -6.66
C ILE A 249 -30.55 3.47 -7.60
N SER A 250 -30.07 2.24 -7.79
CA SER A 250 -28.80 1.99 -8.50
C SER A 250 -28.78 2.51 -9.93
N ASN A 251 -29.91 2.47 -10.66
CA ASN A 251 -30.01 3.01 -12.02
C ASN A 251 -29.73 4.52 -12.10
N LEU A 252 -29.82 5.27 -10.99
CA LEU A 252 -29.46 6.70 -10.91
C LEU A 252 -27.96 6.91 -10.57
N LEU A 253 -27.28 5.87 -10.09
CA LEU A 253 -25.85 5.92 -9.75
C LEU A 253 -24.95 5.62 -10.96
N VAL A 254 -25.38 4.74 -11.86
CA VAL A 254 -24.59 4.30 -13.04
C VAL A 254 -24.13 5.52 -13.86
N PRO A 255 -22.85 5.60 -14.28
CA PRO A 255 -22.40 6.63 -15.21
C PRO A 255 -23.09 6.49 -16.57
N GLU A 256 -23.53 7.59 -17.17
CA GLU A 256 -23.89 7.59 -18.60
C GLU A 256 -22.63 7.25 -19.44
N LEU A 257 -22.77 6.26 -20.33
CA LEU A 257 -21.70 5.70 -21.17
C LEU A 257 -21.41 6.53 -22.43
#